data_AF-A0A842T3I1-F1
#
_entry.id   AF-A0A842T3I1-F1
#
_cell.length_a   1.000
_cell.length_b   1.000
_cell.length_c   1.000
_cell.angle_alpha   90.00
_cell.angle_beta   90.00
_cell.angle_gamma   90.00
#
_symmetry.space_group_name_H-M   'P 1'
#
loop_
_entity.id
_entity.type
_entity.pdbx_description
1 polymer ?
#
loop_
_entity_poly.entity_id
_entity_poly.type
_entity_poly.pdbx_seq_one_letter_code
_entity_poly.pdbx_strand_id
1 'polypeptide(L)'
;MKKHSPLLIVFLFEIIILNLLPYNTSGSSIRDDLNKSGDTALMNSTFKTADQTYNGCEYLIITHENFAESIEILAQDKIKHGISTKIVNTSAICENPTPENISTFIKDAYETWNPQPKYVLLVGDVDYIPAHNGYEYDVRTDLYYATVNGSDYFPDLYVGRFPVQNNDELKIIINKTINYEENYNPKRQMFRKVLLAAYNQSDGIDRYYITTSENISVFLETNSYYTTRVYSGSGQNGTTEDIISSINEGILILNHRDHGVVSGWSYPSFTISDIEDLSNSHFQPVMFSINCLSGSFDYPSDCFGEAILKAENKGISAFIGASTVSYSGYNDELNKGLFASIWPDYFPNYSNVNVSRSAEMGGILNFGKMFMYDKYYLTNGEGYRWSASEKLTQLQFEILNLLGDPGLSIIDIKPPEVYNLSLKSDILELEDSQKICFHIKEKFALDTIEINIKDQTFIKKNYCKSFFECVYKSLETGNNTYNIKINDTSGNFITLSGYFMVRESGTLLKDILFITFLSIGIIILIYPILDRFLIRKSIKKGYL
;
A
#
# COMPACT_ATOMS: atom_id res chain seq x y z
N MET A 1 22.87 38.06 -59.23
CA MET A 1 21.69 38.91 -59.47
C MET A 1 20.49 38.33 -58.71
N LYS A 2 19.97 39.12 -57.78
CA LYS A 2 18.62 39.15 -57.21
C LYS A 2 17.72 37.88 -57.26
N LYS A 3 17.27 37.53 -56.05
CA LYS A 3 15.85 37.49 -55.60
C LYS A 3 15.21 36.12 -55.33
N HIS A 4 14.81 35.99 -54.05
CA HIS A 4 13.62 35.34 -53.49
C HIS A 4 13.63 33.81 -53.25
N SER A 5 13.91 33.46 -51.98
CA SER A 5 13.13 32.56 -51.09
C SER A 5 11.62 32.55 -51.48
N PRO A 6 10.81 31.47 -51.28
CA PRO A 6 10.76 30.81 -49.98
C PRO A 6 10.15 29.38 -49.85
N LEU A 7 10.06 28.96 -48.57
CA LEU A 7 9.05 28.09 -47.98
C LEU A 7 9.26 26.57 -48.07
N LEU A 8 10.20 26.11 -47.24
CA LEU A 8 10.04 24.89 -46.45
C LEU A 8 9.15 25.23 -45.22
N ILE A 9 7.83 25.25 -45.41
CA ILE A 9 6.74 25.26 -44.39
C ILE A 9 5.57 24.59 -45.14
N VAL A 10 4.89 23.53 -44.70
CA VAL A 10 4.05 23.29 -43.51
C VAL A 10 3.84 21.76 -43.48
N PHE A 11 4.11 20.99 -42.43
CA PHE A 11 3.25 20.80 -41.26
C PHE A 11 4.02 20.01 -40.19
N LEU A 12 4.51 20.70 -39.17
CA LEU A 12 4.68 20.15 -37.83
C LEU A 12 4.08 21.20 -36.90
N PHE A 13 2.77 21.06 -36.70
CA PHE A 13 2.04 21.79 -35.69
C PHE A 13 2.23 21.05 -34.36
N GLU A 14 2.44 21.85 -33.31
CA GLU A 14 2.47 21.51 -31.88
C GLU A 14 3.76 20.85 -31.35
N ILE A 15 4.66 21.68 -30.80
CA ILE A 15 5.07 21.67 -29.38
C ILE A 15 5.85 22.98 -29.15
N ILE A 16 5.14 24.03 -28.75
CA ILE A 16 5.65 25.14 -27.94
C ILE A 16 4.52 25.53 -27.01
N ILE A 17 4.55 25.11 -25.75
CA ILE A 17 4.29 25.93 -24.56
C ILE A 17 4.98 25.22 -23.38
N LEU A 18 5.69 26.00 -22.56
CA LEU A 18 6.29 25.71 -21.25
C LEU A 18 7.62 24.91 -21.21
N ASN A 19 8.73 25.65 -21.39
CA ASN A 19 9.90 25.53 -20.50
C ASN A 19 10.81 26.75 -20.67
N LEU A 20 10.42 27.86 -20.03
CA LEU A 20 11.31 28.96 -19.69
C LEU A 20 10.90 29.50 -18.32
N LEU A 21 11.32 28.81 -17.25
CA LEU A 21 11.67 29.45 -16.00
C LEU A 21 13.01 28.85 -15.52
N PRO A 22 14.01 29.67 -15.18
CA PRO A 22 15.26 29.17 -14.65
C PRO A 22 15.06 28.64 -13.22
N TYR A 23 15.51 27.41 -13.03
CA TYR A 23 15.79 26.84 -11.71
C TYR A 23 16.91 27.68 -11.09
N ASN A 24 16.59 28.47 -10.06
CA ASN A 24 17.59 29.21 -9.29
C ASN A 24 17.61 28.66 -7.86
N THR A 25 18.69 27.95 -7.55
CA THR A 25 19.05 27.55 -6.19
C THR A 25 19.85 28.67 -5.54
N SER A 26 19.22 29.45 -4.66
CA SER A 26 19.90 30.06 -3.51
C SER A 26 18.86 30.40 -2.44
N GLY A 27 19.10 29.93 -1.22
CA GLY A 27 18.23 30.19 -0.08
C GLY A 27 18.12 31.69 0.22
N SER A 28 16.92 32.21 0.08
CA SER A 28 16.38 33.30 0.90
C SER A 28 14.90 33.02 1.08
N SER A 29 14.40 33.17 2.30
CA SER A 29 13.02 32.83 2.62
C SER A 29 12.07 33.77 1.87
N ILE A 30 10.86 33.32 1.53
CA ILE A 30 9.78 34.16 0.97
C ILE A 30 9.55 35.44 1.80
N ARG A 31 9.92 35.41 3.08
CA ARG A 31 9.93 36.53 4.03
C ARG A 31 10.87 37.66 3.63
N ASP A 32 12.00 37.35 3.00
CA ASP A 32 13.05 38.30 2.61
C ASP A 32 12.72 39.05 1.31
N ASP A 33 11.95 38.42 0.41
CA ASP A 33 11.50 39.03 -0.84
C ASP A 33 10.31 39.98 -0.62
N LEU A 34 9.44 39.69 0.34
CA LEU A 34 8.30 40.54 0.70
C LEU A 34 8.72 41.80 1.47
N ASN A 35 9.73 41.70 2.35
CA ASN A 35 10.30 42.83 3.08
C ASN A 35 10.91 43.91 2.16
N LYS A 36 11.35 43.55 0.96
CA LYS A 36 11.94 44.49 -0.01
C LYS A 36 10.91 45.30 -0.81
N SER A 37 9.63 44.90 -0.80
CA SER A 37 8.59 45.54 -1.61
C SER A 37 7.96 46.79 -0.97
N GLY A 38 8.17 47.02 0.33
CA GLY A 38 7.65 48.19 1.06
C GLY A 38 6.13 48.24 1.20
N ASP A 39 5.40 47.22 0.74
CA ASP A 39 3.95 47.24 0.64
C ASP A 39 3.27 46.67 1.90
N THR A 40 3.29 47.47 2.96
CA THR A 40 2.76 47.12 4.30
C THR A 40 1.27 46.76 4.31
N ALA A 41 0.51 47.16 3.28
CA ALA A 41 -0.90 46.83 3.13
C ALA A 41 -1.13 45.37 2.68
N LEU A 42 -0.29 44.84 1.79
CA LEU A 42 -0.38 43.44 1.36
C LEU A 42 0.03 42.52 2.51
N MET A 43 1.10 42.87 3.22
CA MET A 43 1.59 42.16 4.41
C MET A 43 0.50 42.06 5.50
N ASN A 44 -0.21 43.15 5.79
CA ASN A 44 -1.32 43.12 6.74
C ASN A 44 -2.59 42.39 6.24
N SER A 45 -2.76 42.19 4.94
CA SER A 45 -3.89 41.42 4.38
C SER A 45 -3.61 39.92 4.33
N THR A 46 -2.37 39.52 4.01
CA THR A 46 -1.95 38.11 3.96
C THR A 46 -1.81 37.51 5.36
N PHE A 47 -1.31 38.28 6.34
CA PHE A 47 -1.17 37.81 7.73
C PHE A 47 -2.42 38.01 8.61
N LYS A 48 -3.45 38.71 8.14
CA LYS A 48 -4.77 38.78 8.82
C LYS A 48 -5.64 37.53 8.65
N THR A 49 -5.20 36.55 7.85
CA THR A 49 -5.85 35.25 7.74
C THR A 49 -5.29 34.21 8.72
N ALA A 50 -4.30 34.56 9.54
CA ALA A 50 -3.59 33.66 10.45
C ALA A 50 -3.89 33.94 11.94
N ASP A 51 -5.16 34.16 12.28
CA ASP A 51 -5.63 34.12 13.68
C ASP A 51 -6.86 33.20 13.80
N GLN A 52 -6.84 32.09 13.06
CA GLN A 52 -7.60 30.92 13.51
C GLN A 52 -6.83 30.33 14.69
N THR A 53 -7.35 30.56 15.89
CA THR A 53 -6.93 29.82 17.08
C THR A 53 -7.35 28.37 16.89
N TYR A 54 -6.44 27.55 16.35
CA TYR A 54 -6.61 26.10 16.34
C TYR A 54 -6.63 25.62 17.79
N ASN A 55 -7.78 25.14 18.24
CA ASN A 55 -7.98 24.56 19.57
C ASN A 55 -7.94 23.02 19.54
N GLY A 56 -7.88 22.44 18.33
CA GLY A 56 -8.04 21.02 18.04
C GLY A 56 -6.82 20.29 17.50
N CYS A 57 -7.06 19.07 17.03
CA CYS A 57 -6.08 18.18 16.41
C CYS A 57 -6.81 17.12 15.57
N GLU A 58 -6.19 16.63 14.50
CA GLU A 58 -6.67 15.49 13.72
C GLU A 58 -6.39 14.16 14.43
N TYR A 59 -5.32 14.08 15.23
CA TYR A 59 -4.90 12.88 15.94
C TYR A 59 -4.93 13.11 17.45
N LEU A 60 -5.94 12.55 18.11
CA LEU A 60 -6.13 12.66 19.55
C LEU A 60 -5.56 11.41 20.25
N ILE A 61 -4.58 11.61 21.12
CA ILE A 61 -4.05 10.54 21.98
C ILE A 61 -4.70 10.68 23.35
N ILE A 62 -5.44 9.66 23.78
CA ILE A 62 -5.94 9.54 25.15
C ILE A 62 -5.06 8.52 25.86
N THR A 63 -4.43 8.94 26.95
CA THR A 63 -3.40 8.15 27.63
C THR A 63 -3.57 8.22 29.14
N HIS A 64 -3.18 7.16 29.85
CA HIS A 64 -2.99 7.28 31.30
C HIS A 64 -1.69 8.05 31.60
N GLU A 65 -1.62 8.74 32.75
CA GLU A 65 -0.53 9.64 33.12
C GLU A 65 0.81 8.92 33.16
N ASN A 66 0.80 7.64 33.54
CA ASN A 66 1.99 6.77 33.57
C ASN A 66 2.71 6.68 32.23
N PHE A 67 2.00 6.89 31.12
CA PHE A 67 2.49 6.73 29.75
C PHE A 67 2.72 8.08 29.04
N ALA A 68 2.29 9.19 29.65
CA ALA A 68 2.23 10.50 29.01
C ALA A 68 3.57 10.99 28.47
N GLU A 69 4.67 10.76 29.21
CA GLU A 69 6.02 11.15 28.77
C GLU A 69 6.50 10.29 27.58
N SER A 70 6.36 8.96 27.67
CA SER A 70 6.85 8.05 26.64
C SER A 70 6.10 8.21 25.32
N ILE A 71 4.80 8.53 25.35
CA ILE A 71 3.99 8.69 24.13
C ILE A 71 4.29 9.99 23.38
N GLU A 72 4.96 10.96 23.99
CA GLU A 72 5.37 12.21 23.31
C GLU A 72 6.20 11.94 22.06
N ILE A 73 7.00 10.86 22.04
CA ILE A 73 7.82 10.48 20.90
C ILE A 73 6.95 10.20 19.66
N LEU A 74 5.87 9.43 19.82
CA LEU A 74 4.94 9.16 18.72
C LEU A 74 4.20 10.44 18.30
N ALA A 75 3.74 11.25 19.28
CA ALA A 75 3.06 12.50 18.98
C ALA A 75 3.92 13.46 18.16
N GLN A 76 5.21 13.58 18.50
CA GLN A 76 6.18 14.37 17.75
C GLN A 76 6.41 13.82 16.35
N ASP A 77 6.45 12.50 16.19
CA ASP A 77 6.59 11.88 14.87
C ASP A 77 5.35 12.14 13.99
N LYS A 78 4.13 12.04 14.53
CA LYS A 78 2.90 12.41 13.81
C LYS A 78 2.89 13.88 13.39
N ILE A 79 3.31 14.78 14.28
CA ILE A 79 3.43 16.22 13.98
C ILE A 79 4.48 16.45 12.88
N LYS A 80 5.62 15.75 12.92
CA LYS A 80 6.67 15.80 11.89
C LYS A 80 6.15 15.34 10.53
N HIS A 81 5.22 14.38 10.50
CA HIS A 81 4.54 13.90 9.30
C HIS A 81 3.31 14.75 8.90
N GLY A 82 3.10 15.90 9.56
CA GLY A 82 2.07 16.88 9.20
C GLY A 82 0.69 16.60 9.78
N ILE A 83 0.56 15.65 10.71
CA ILE A 83 -0.70 15.32 11.38
C ILE A 83 -0.76 16.09 12.70
N SER A 84 -1.70 17.01 12.81
CA SER A 84 -1.91 17.77 14.05
C SER A 84 -2.27 16.81 15.20
N THR A 85 -1.48 16.79 16.28
CA THR A 85 -1.59 15.78 17.33
C THR A 85 -1.67 16.40 18.72
N LYS A 86 -2.54 15.86 19.58
CA LYS A 86 -2.69 16.31 20.97
C LYS A 86 -2.77 15.11 21.91
N ILE A 87 -2.06 15.20 23.04
CA ILE A 87 -2.10 14.22 24.13
C ILE A 87 -3.04 14.74 25.21
N VAL A 88 -3.93 13.87 25.69
CA VAL A 88 -4.86 14.13 26.79
C VAL A 88 -4.75 13.00 27.79
N ASN A 89 -4.43 13.34 29.03
CA ASN A 89 -4.36 12.39 30.13
C ASN A 89 -5.77 12.05 30.65
N THR A 90 -5.99 10.81 31.08
CA THR A 90 -7.29 10.37 31.63
C THR A 90 -7.74 11.22 32.82
N SER A 91 -6.84 11.61 33.71
CA SER A 91 -7.10 12.51 34.86
C SER A 91 -7.51 13.92 34.45
N ALA A 92 -7.16 14.37 33.25
CA ALA A 92 -7.60 15.65 32.71
C ALA A 92 -9.05 15.59 32.21
N ILE A 93 -9.56 14.38 31.92
CA ILE A 93 -10.96 14.14 31.56
C ILE A 93 -11.80 13.98 32.83
N CYS A 94 -11.39 13.08 33.73
CA CYS A 94 -12.04 12.87 35.02
C CYS A 94 -11.13 12.09 35.98
N GLU A 95 -11.36 12.23 37.29
CA GLU A 95 -10.54 11.57 38.33
C GLU A 95 -10.61 10.03 38.27
N ASN A 96 -11.76 9.47 37.90
CA ASN A 96 -11.95 8.03 37.72
C ASN A 96 -12.48 7.78 36.30
N PRO A 97 -11.59 7.45 35.33
CA PRO A 97 -11.98 7.25 33.94
C PRO A 97 -13.03 6.13 33.81
N THR A 98 -14.12 6.46 33.14
CA THR A 98 -15.13 5.50 32.68
C THR A 98 -15.21 5.56 31.15
N PRO A 99 -15.63 4.48 30.48
CA PRO A 99 -15.84 4.52 29.04
C PRO A 99 -16.77 5.66 28.61
N GLU A 100 -17.82 5.94 29.38
CA GLU A 100 -18.80 6.97 29.09
C GLU A 100 -18.20 8.39 29.17
N ASN A 101 -17.37 8.67 30.18
CA ASN A 101 -16.74 9.99 30.29
C ASN A 101 -15.69 10.22 29.21
N ILE A 102 -14.94 9.19 28.84
CA ILE A 102 -13.97 9.26 27.73
C ILE A 102 -14.72 9.47 26.40
N SER A 103 -15.78 8.71 26.12
CA SER A 103 -16.59 8.91 24.90
C SER A 103 -17.23 10.30 24.86
N THR A 104 -17.70 10.82 25.99
CA THR A 104 -18.25 12.19 26.08
C THR A 104 -17.17 13.21 25.71
N PHE A 105 -15.95 13.07 26.23
CA PHE A 105 -14.84 13.94 25.88
C PHE A 105 -14.46 13.87 24.39
N ILE A 106 -14.37 12.67 23.82
CA ILE A 106 -14.07 12.49 22.39
C ILE A 106 -15.16 13.16 21.54
N LYS A 107 -16.43 12.98 21.91
CA LYS A 107 -17.56 13.59 21.23
C LYS A 107 -17.51 15.12 21.30
N ASP A 108 -17.26 15.69 22.48
CA ASP A 108 -17.11 17.13 22.66
C ASP A 108 -15.94 17.67 21.81
N ALA A 109 -14.83 16.94 21.74
CA ALA A 109 -13.70 17.28 20.87
C ALA A 109 -14.10 17.24 19.39
N TYR A 110 -14.81 16.19 18.95
CA TYR A 110 -15.33 16.09 17.58
C TYR A 110 -16.26 17.26 17.20
N GLU A 111 -17.15 17.66 18.09
CA GLU A 111 -18.16 18.69 17.81
C GLU A 111 -17.61 20.13 17.91
N THR A 112 -16.56 20.36 18.70
CA THR A 112 -16.13 21.74 19.08
C THR A 112 -14.69 22.10 18.70
N TRP A 113 -13.84 21.13 18.38
CA TRP A 113 -12.44 21.39 18.05
C TRP A 113 -12.24 21.70 16.56
N ASN A 114 -11.23 22.52 16.27
CA ASN A 114 -10.77 22.84 14.93
C ASN A 114 -9.23 22.71 14.87
N PRO A 115 -8.68 21.76 14.09
CA PRO A 115 -9.40 20.72 13.36
C PRO A 115 -10.10 19.72 14.30
N GLN A 116 -11.16 19.09 13.79
CA GLN A 116 -11.84 17.98 14.47
C GLN A 116 -10.95 16.71 14.46
N PRO A 117 -10.98 15.87 15.50
CA PRO A 117 -10.34 14.57 15.47
C PRO A 117 -10.84 13.70 14.31
N LYS A 118 -9.89 13.01 13.67
CA LYS A 118 -10.09 11.91 12.71
C LYS A 118 -9.61 10.59 13.31
N TYR A 119 -8.52 10.64 14.08
CA TYR A 119 -7.93 9.48 14.75
C TYR A 119 -8.02 9.65 16.27
N VAL A 120 -8.28 8.55 16.96
CA VAL A 120 -8.15 8.43 18.41
C VAL A 120 -7.27 7.23 18.72
N LEU A 121 -6.15 7.47 19.38
CA LEU A 121 -5.29 6.42 19.91
C LEU A 121 -5.48 6.33 21.43
N LEU A 122 -5.90 5.15 21.90
CA LEU A 122 -6.01 4.82 23.32
C LEU A 122 -4.68 4.20 23.78
N VAL A 123 -3.99 4.80 24.74
CA VAL A 123 -2.68 4.33 25.24
C VAL A 123 -2.79 3.86 26.68
N GLY A 124 -2.82 2.53 26.81
CA GLY A 124 -3.03 1.81 28.05
C GLY A 124 -3.94 0.60 27.83
N ASP A 125 -3.69 -0.45 28.58
CA ASP A 125 -4.58 -1.61 28.66
C ASP A 125 -5.93 -1.24 29.36
N VAL A 126 -6.88 -2.17 29.44
CA VAL A 126 -8.23 -1.95 29.99
C VAL A 126 -8.23 -1.48 31.45
N ASP A 127 -7.17 -1.79 32.21
CA ASP A 127 -6.97 -1.31 33.58
C ASP A 127 -6.66 0.20 33.65
N TYR A 128 -6.15 0.77 32.56
CA TYR A 128 -5.77 2.19 32.46
C TYR A 128 -6.77 2.99 31.65
N ILE A 129 -7.23 2.43 30.53
CA ILE A 129 -8.27 3.00 29.67
C ILE A 129 -9.36 1.95 29.51
N PRO A 130 -10.45 2.03 30.30
CA PRO A 130 -11.54 1.08 30.24
C PRO A 130 -12.10 0.91 28.83
N ALA A 131 -12.61 -0.27 28.50
CA ALA A 131 -13.35 -0.51 27.26
C ALA A 131 -14.85 -0.52 27.53
N HIS A 132 -15.65 -0.22 26.49
CA HIS A 132 -17.10 -0.31 26.59
C HIS A 132 -17.56 -1.77 26.67
N ASN A 133 -18.75 -1.96 27.24
CA ASN A 133 -19.50 -3.21 27.06
C ASN A 133 -20.15 -3.21 25.67
N GLY A 134 -20.27 -4.39 25.05
CA GLY A 134 -21.17 -4.59 23.92
C GLY A 134 -22.63 -4.32 24.30
N TYR A 135 -23.44 -4.01 23.30
CA TYR A 135 -24.83 -3.60 23.47
C TYR A 135 -25.72 -4.75 23.94
N GLU A 136 -25.59 -5.91 23.31
CA GLU A 136 -26.43 -7.09 23.61
C GLU A 136 -25.65 -8.24 24.25
N TYR A 137 -24.34 -8.28 24.06
CA TYR A 137 -23.48 -9.36 24.53
C TYR A 137 -22.44 -8.81 25.51
N ASP A 138 -22.10 -9.61 26.51
CA ASP A 138 -21.01 -9.29 27.45
C ASP A 138 -19.66 -9.48 26.76
N VAL A 139 -19.26 -8.45 26.03
CA VAL A 139 -18.01 -8.37 25.27
C VAL A 139 -17.39 -7.00 25.49
N ARG A 140 -16.07 -6.89 25.32
CA ARG A 140 -15.37 -5.60 25.38
C ARG A 140 -15.13 -5.06 23.99
N THR A 141 -15.29 -3.74 23.86
CA THR A 141 -15.19 -3.04 22.58
C THR A 141 -14.67 -1.62 22.75
N ASP A 142 -13.87 -1.18 21.79
CA ASP A 142 -13.49 0.24 21.61
C ASP A 142 -14.38 0.95 20.57
N LEU A 143 -15.36 0.26 19.95
CA LEU A 143 -16.24 0.82 18.91
C LEU A 143 -16.93 2.10 19.37
N TYR A 144 -17.43 2.14 20.61
CA TYR A 144 -18.22 3.25 21.12
C TYR A 144 -17.40 4.50 21.50
N TYR A 145 -16.08 4.45 21.32
CA TYR A 145 -15.25 5.65 21.24
C TYR A 145 -15.28 6.30 19.86
N ALA A 146 -15.67 5.56 18.82
CA ALA A 146 -15.74 6.03 17.44
C ALA A 146 -17.12 6.55 17.01
N THR A 147 -18.19 6.23 17.74
CA THR A 147 -19.58 6.59 17.41
C THR A 147 -19.92 7.95 18.00
N VAL A 148 -19.50 9.02 17.33
CA VAL A 148 -19.61 10.40 17.84
C VAL A 148 -20.67 11.23 17.12
N ASN A 149 -21.15 10.76 15.95
CA ASN A 149 -22.16 11.41 15.14
C ASN A 149 -23.37 10.49 14.92
N GLY A 150 -24.57 11.02 15.13
CA GLY A 150 -25.80 10.25 15.01
C GLY A 150 -26.09 9.33 16.20
N SER A 151 -26.91 8.31 15.96
CA SER A 151 -27.40 7.38 17.00
C SER A 151 -27.21 5.91 16.61
N ASP A 152 -26.49 5.64 15.52
CA ASP A 152 -26.15 4.28 15.10
C ASP A 152 -24.80 3.85 15.70
N TYR A 153 -24.38 2.63 15.40
CA TYR A 153 -23.12 2.04 15.88
C TYR A 153 -22.01 2.10 14.81
N PHE A 154 -22.18 2.88 13.74
CA PHE A 154 -21.18 3.01 12.70
C PHE A 154 -20.06 3.96 13.17
N PRO A 155 -18.78 3.57 12.98
CA PRO A 155 -17.68 4.37 13.48
C PRO A 155 -17.43 5.61 12.60
N ASP A 156 -17.43 6.79 13.20
CA ASP A 156 -17.12 8.08 12.56
C ASP A 156 -15.63 8.45 12.63
N LEU A 157 -14.91 7.83 13.56
CA LEU A 157 -13.49 8.03 13.83
C LEU A 157 -12.68 6.76 13.61
N TYR A 158 -11.38 6.93 13.39
CA TYR A 158 -10.43 5.83 13.35
C TYR A 158 -9.85 5.61 14.75
N VAL A 159 -10.28 4.53 15.40
CA VAL A 159 -9.85 4.19 16.76
C VAL A 159 -8.86 3.02 16.73
N GLY A 160 -7.79 3.14 17.49
CA GLY A 160 -6.86 2.05 17.79
C GLY A 160 -6.37 2.11 19.22
N ARG A 161 -5.81 1.01 19.72
CA ARG A 161 -5.32 0.88 21.09
C ARG A 161 -3.87 0.40 21.13
N PHE A 162 -3.05 1.00 21.99
CA PHE A 162 -1.81 0.42 22.48
C PHE A 162 -2.07 -0.23 23.86
N PRO A 163 -2.31 -1.55 23.92
CA PRO A 163 -2.71 -2.26 25.14
C PRO A 163 -1.48 -2.58 26.00
N VAL A 164 -0.99 -1.56 26.70
CA VAL A 164 0.28 -1.62 27.45
C VAL A 164 0.04 -1.54 28.95
N GLN A 165 0.82 -2.31 29.69
CA GLN A 165 0.82 -2.36 31.15
C GLN A 165 1.95 -1.52 31.77
N ASN A 166 2.99 -1.19 30.99
CA ASN A 166 4.14 -0.40 31.44
C ASN A 166 4.83 0.37 30.28
N ASN A 167 5.77 1.26 30.62
CA ASN A 167 6.46 2.11 29.65
C ASN A 167 7.41 1.35 28.71
N ASP A 168 7.90 0.17 29.08
CA ASP A 168 8.82 -0.58 28.23
C ASP A 168 8.05 -1.26 27.08
N GLU A 169 6.89 -1.83 27.38
CA GLU A 169 5.93 -2.29 26.36
C GLU A 169 5.52 -1.15 25.41
N LEU A 170 5.25 0.04 25.95
CA LEU A 170 4.91 1.20 25.14
C LEU A 170 6.02 1.60 24.18
N LYS A 171 7.27 1.67 24.66
CA LYS A 171 8.43 1.98 23.81
C LYS A 171 8.59 0.95 22.69
N ILE A 172 8.34 -0.34 22.97
CA ILE A 172 8.39 -1.39 21.95
C ILE A 172 7.39 -1.11 20.82
N ILE A 173 6.13 -0.82 21.16
CA ILE A 173 5.09 -0.55 20.16
C ILE A 173 5.38 0.76 19.40
N ILE A 174 5.80 1.83 20.08
CA ILE A 174 6.17 3.11 19.45
C ILE A 174 7.32 2.90 18.45
N ASN A 175 8.39 2.21 18.86
CA ASN A 175 9.54 1.95 18.01
C ASN A 175 9.14 1.16 16.75
N LYS A 176 8.28 0.15 16.89
CA LYS A 176 7.77 -0.61 15.73
C LYS A 176 6.89 0.22 14.80
N THR A 177 6.07 1.10 15.36
CA THR A 177 5.20 2.02 14.61
C THR A 177 6.05 2.99 13.77
N ILE A 178 6.98 3.71 14.41
CA ILE A 178 7.88 4.66 13.73
C ILE A 178 8.77 3.94 12.72
N ASN A 179 9.33 2.78 13.10
CA ASN A 179 10.15 1.98 12.19
C ASN A 179 9.36 1.55 10.94
N TYR A 180 8.09 1.16 11.10
CA TYR A 180 7.23 0.82 9.97
C TYR A 180 7.06 2.01 9.02
N GLU A 181 6.74 3.18 9.56
CA GLU A 181 6.47 4.39 8.76
C GLU A 181 7.74 4.95 8.10
N GLU A 182 8.88 4.95 8.79
CA GLU A 182 10.14 5.47 8.26
C GLU A 182 10.85 4.51 7.28
N ASN A 183 10.72 3.20 7.48
CA ASN A 183 11.43 2.20 6.64
C ASN A 183 10.56 1.55 5.57
N TYR A 184 9.27 1.93 5.47
CA TYR A 184 8.44 1.52 4.35
C TYR A 184 9.08 1.95 3.02
N ASN A 185 9.25 1.00 2.10
CA ASN A 185 9.79 1.28 0.78
C ASN A 185 9.10 0.42 -0.27
N PRO A 186 8.18 0.98 -1.10
CA PRO A 186 7.38 0.20 -2.05
C PRO A 186 8.24 -0.52 -3.11
N LYS A 187 9.51 -0.13 -3.23
CA LYS A 187 10.48 -0.75 -4.16
C LYS A 187 11.07 -2.05 -3.62
N ARG A 188 11.03 -2.34 -2.30
CA ARG A 188 11.52 -3.61 -1.76
C ARG A 188 10.43 -4.67 -1.87
N GLN A 189 10.82 -5.86 -2.32
CA GLN A 189 9.91 -6.98 -2.55
C GLN A 189 9.09 -7.37 -1.30
N MET A 190 9.66 -7.24 -0.10
CA MET A 190 8.97 -7.54 1.17
C MET A 190 7.64 -6.78 1.32
N PHE A 191 7.55 -5.55 0.82
CA PHE A 191 6.32 -4.73 0.85
C PHE A 191 5.31 -5.12 -0.23
N ARG A 192 5.54 -6.23 -0.93
CA ARG A 192 4.60 -6.83 -1.88
C ARG A 192 4.31 -8.29 -1.54
N LYS A 193 4.83 -8.80 -0.42
CA LYS A 193 4.58 -10.16 0.03
C LYS A 193 3.41 -10.18 1.03
N VAL A 194 2.44 -11.06 0.83
CA VAL A 194 1.31 -11.28 1.74
C VAL A 194 1.25 -12.75 2.10
N LEU A 195 1.15 -13.07 3.39
CA LEU A 195 0.86 -14.43 3.83
C LEU A 195 -0.65 -14.59 4.05
N LEU A 196 -1.21 -15.68 3.54
CA LEU A 196 -2.60 -16.09 3.73
C LEU A 196 -2.61 -17.47 4.40
N ALA A 197 -2.95 -17.51 5.68
CA ALA A 197 -3.15 -18.74 6.44
C ALA A 197 -4.64 -19.05 6.61
N ALA A 198 -5.04 -20.29 6.34
CA ALA A 198 -6.43 -20.71 6.41
C ALA A 198 -6.56 -22.22 6.60
N TYR A 199 -7.76 -22.65 7.01
CA TYR A 199 -8.04 -24.06 7.28
C TYR A 199 -9.05 -24.66 6.29
N ASN A 200 -8.73 -25.84 5.77
CA ASN A 200 -9.65 -26.68 5.04
C ASN A 200 -10.40 -27.59 6.02
N GLN A 201 -11.52 -27.08 6.51
CA GLN A 201 -12.33 -27.81 7.46
C GLN A 201 -13.07 -28.99 6.81
N SER A 202 -12.96 -30.18 7.41
CA SER A 202 -13.54 -31.42 6.91
C SER A 202 -14.48 -32.12 7.89
N ASP A 203 -15.24 -31.34 8.66
CA ASP A 203 -16.26 -31.84 9.60
C ASP A 203 -17.69 -31.87 9.00
N GLY A 204 -17.81 -31.73 7.68
CA GLY A 204 -19.09 -31.69 6.98
C GLY A 204 -19.81 -30.34 7.04
N ILE A 205 -19.17 -29.31 7.63
CA ILE A 205 -19.61 -27.93 7.56
C ILE A 205 -18.69 -27.20 6.56
N ASP A 206 -19.18 -27.01 5.34
CA ASP A 206 -18.49 -26.18 4.35
C ASP A 206 -18.37 -24.74 4.90
N ARG A 207 -17.12 -24.36 5.22
CA ARG A 207 -16.73 -23.00 5.57
C ARG A 207 -15.86 -22.42 4.47
N TYR A 208 -15.94 -21.10 4.32
CA TYR A 208 -15.34 -20.37 3.21
C TYR A 208 -13.93 -19.85 3.52
N TYR A 209 -13.23 -20.45 4.49
CA TYR A 209 -11.93 -19.99 4.97
C TYR A 209 -10.90 -19.91 3.84
N ILE A 210 -10.57 -21.07 3.24
CA ILE A 210 -9.65 -21.14 2.09
C ILE A 210 -10.22 -20.41 0.89
N THR A 211 -11.52 -20.53 0.59
CA THR A 211 -12.12 -19.84 -0.57
C THR A 211 -11.95 -18.33 -0.49
N THR A 212 -12.14 -17.74 0.70
CA THR A 212 -11.94 -16.31 0.93
C THR A 212 -10.48 -15.93 0.76
N SER A 213 -9.56 -16.64 1.42
CA SER A 213 -8.12 -16.42 1.29
C SER A 213 -7.63 -16.58 -0.15
N GLU A 214 -8.13 -17.57 -0.89
CA GLU A 214 -7.70 -17.84 -2.25
C GLU A 214 -8.18 -16.77 -3.24
N ASN A 215 -9.40 -16.26 -3.07
CA ASN A 215 -9.89 -15.15 -3.89
C ASN A 215 -9.04 -13.88 -3.69
N ILE A 216 -8.60 -13.62 -2.45
CA ILE A 216 -7.67 -12.53 -2.14
C ILE A 216 -6.30 -12.82 -2.80
N SER A 217 -5.80 -14.05 -2.65
CA SER A 217 -4.52 -14.49 -3.22
C SER A 217 -4.44 -14.27 -4.73
N VAL A 218 -5.44 -14.76 -5.46
CA VAL A 218 -5.53 -14.64 -6.93
C VAL A 218 -5.61 -13.18 -7.36
N PHE A 219 -6.38 -12.36 -6.66
CA PHE A 219 -6.44 -10.92 -6.93
C PHE A 219 -5.07 -10.26 -6.74
N LEU A 220 -4.41 -10.50 -5.61
CA LEU A 220 -3.10 -9.94 -5.29
C LEU A 220 -2.05 -10.33 -6.31
N GLU A 221 -1.98 -11.62 -6.69
CA GLU A 221 -1.03 -12.11 -7.69
C GLU A 221 -1.26 -11.50 -9.08
N THR A 222 -2.52 -11.32 -9.47
CA THR A 222 -2.88 -10.62 -10.72
C THR A 222 -2.46 -9.15 -10.70
N ASN A 223 -2.36 -8.55 -9.51
CA ASN A 223 -1.91 -7.18 -9.28
C ASN A 223 -0.45 -7.10 -8.82
N SER A 224 0.34 -8.12 -9.18
CA SER A 224 1.78 -8.16 -8.98
C SER A 224 2.23 -8.14 -7.49
N TYR A 225 1.41 -8.66 -6.58
CA TYR A 225 1.84 -9.03 -5.24
C TYR A 225 2.26 -10.51 -5.22
N TYR A 226 3.10 -10.86 -4.25
CA TYR A 226 3.53 -12.23 -4.00
C TYR A 226 2.72 -12.77 -2.83
N THR A 227 2.16 -13.97 -2.97
CA THR A 227 1.36 -14.55 -1.90
C THR A 227 1.94 -15.89 -1.45
N THR A 228 2.08 -16.05 -0.13
CA THR A 228 2.42 -17.34 0.48
C THR A 228 1.15 -17.93 1.08
N ARG A 229 0.73 -19.09 0.57
CA ARG A 229 -0.46 -19.80 1.06
C ARG A 229 -0.01 -20.82 2.10
N VAL A 230 -0.39 -20.61 3.35
CA VAL A 230 -0.17 -21.59 4.42
C VAL A 230 -1.51 -22.17 4.84
N TYR A 231 -2.02 -23.08 4.02
CA TYR A 231 -3.30 -23.73 4.28
C TYR A 231 -3.07 -25.06 4.99
N SER A 232 -3.92 -25.40 5.95
CA SER A 232 -3.87 -26.69 6.67
C SER A 232 -5.23 -27.39 6.68
N GLY A 233 -5.31 -28.60 7.21
CA GLY A 233 -6.55 -29.41 7.19
C GLY A 233 -6.61 -30.36 6.01
N SER A 234 -7.82 -30.72 5.56
CA SER A 234 -8.00 -31.80 4.60
C SER A 234 -7.22 -31.59 3.30
N GLY A 235 -6.20 -32.41 3.06
CA GLY A 235 -5.35 -32.34 1.86
C GLY A 235 -4.41 -31.13 1.78
N GLN A 236 -4.26 -30.37 2.87
CA GLN A 236 -3.40 -29.19 2.97
C GLN A 236 -2.34 -29.41 4.06
N ASN A 237 -1.10 -28.99 3.82
CA ASN A 237 0.06 -29.35 4.65
C ASN A 237 0.84 -28.14 5.21
N GLY A 238 0.24 -26.96 5.23
CA GLY A 238 0.83 -25.76 5.81
C GLY A 238 1.07 -25.92 7.31
N THR A 239 2.23 -25.47 7.76
CA THR A 239 2.76 -25.70 9.11
C THR A 239 3.01 -24.38 9.86
N THR A 240 3.25 -24.48 11.16
CA THR A 240 3.73 -23.36 11.98
C THR A 240 5.06 -22.82 11.46
N GLU A 241 5.97 -23.71 11.04
CA GLU A 241 7.26 -23.35 10.48
C GLU A 241 7.14 -22.53 9.18
N ASP A 242 6.16 -22.84 8.31
CA ASP A 242 5.93 -22.05 7.09
C ASP A 242 5.51 -20.60 7.42
N ILE A 243 4.73 -20.41 8.48
CA ILE A 243 4.32 -19.10 8.99
C ILE A 243 5.54 -18.34 9.52
N ILE A 244 6.30 -18.97 10.42
CA ILE A 244 7.50 -18.39 11.03
C ILE A 244 8.51 -18.01 9.94
N SER A 245 8.79 -18.92 9.00
CA SER A 245 9.71 -18.68 7.89
C SER A 245 9.27 -17.48 7.06
N SER A 246 7.99 -17.38 6.73
CA SER A 246 7.47 -16.26 5.95
C SER A 246 7.59 -14.93 6.68
N ILE A 247 7.26 -14.89 7.98
CA ILE A 247 7.42 -13.68 8.80
C ILE A 247 8.91 -13.28 8.86
N ASN A 248 9.80 -14.25 9.08
CA ASN A 248 11.24 -14.02 9.19
C ASN A 248 11.91 -13.60 7.87
N GLU A 249 11.32 -13.94 6.72
CA GLU A 249 11.75 -13.45 5.39
C GLU A 249 11.32 -12.01 5.07
N GLY A 250 10.36 -11.47 5.83
CA GLY A 250 9.77 -10.16 5.62
C GLY A 250 8.55 -10.22 4.69
N ILE A 251 7.39 -9.88 5.26
CA ILE A 251 6.09 -9.77 4.58
C ILE A 251 5.44 -8.45 4.94
N LEU A 252 4.48 -7.98 4.13
CA LEU A 252 3.70 -6.77 4.38
C LEU A 252 2.49 -7.05 5.28
N ILE A 253 1.71 -8.06 4.90
CA ILE A 253 0.46 -8.44 5.58
C ILE A 253 0.50 -9.91 5.94
N LEU A 254 0.12 -10.19 7.18
CA LEU A 254 -0.13 -11.51 7.70
C LEU A 254 -1.64 -11.68 7.90
N ASN A 255 -2.31 -12.42 7.01
CA ASN A 255 -3.74 -12.66 7.11
C ASN A 255 -4.02 -14.10 7.54
N HIS A 256 -4.95 -14.23 8.47
CA HIS A 256 -5.43 -15.52 8.93
C HIS A 256 -6.95 -15.56 8.90
N ARG A 257 -7.49 -16.61 8.28
CA ARG A 257 -8.93 -16.91 8.27
C ARG A 257 -9.17 -18.36 8.66
N ASP A 258 -9.48 -18.56 9.94
CA ASP A 258 -9.87 -19.86 10.52
C ASP A 258 -10.50 -19.64 11.92
N HIS A 259 -10.51 -20.66 12.76
CA HIS A 259 -10.66 -20.67 14.20
C HIS A 259 -9.51 -19.96 14.92
N GLY A 260 -9.84 -19.46 16.11
CA GLY A 260 -8.88 -18.82 16.98
C GLY A 260 -9.27 -19.06 18.42
N VAL A 261 -8.27 -18.91 19.27
CA VAL A 261 -8.40 -18.93 20.72
C VAL A 261 -7.62 -17.73 21.26
N VAL A 262 -7.79 -17.44 22.55
CA VAL A 262 -7.09 -16.32 23.21
C VAL A 262 -5.57 -16.38 22.96
N SER A 263 -4.99 -17.58 22.92
CA SER A 263 -3.54 -17.80 22.73
C SER A 263 -3.06 -17.84 21.28
N GLY A 264 -3.95 -17.71 20.28
CA GLY A 264 -3.56 -17.63 18.87
C GLY A 264 -4.46 -18.40 17.90
N TRP A 265 -3.86 -18.83 16.78
CA TRP A 265 -4.53 -19.49 15.67
C TRP A 265 -4.63 -21.00 15.92
N SER A 266 -5.75 -21.60 15.54
CA SER A 266 -5.89 -23.06 15.64
C SER A 266 -5.24 -23.78 14.46
N TYR A 267 -5.51 -23.36 13.22
CA TYR A 267 -5.03 -24.06 12.02
C TYR A 267 -4.68 -23.11 10.84
N PRO A 268 -3.49 -23.24 10.24
CA PRO A 268 -2.29 -23.82 10.86
C PRO A 268 -2.00 -23.16 12.23
N SER A 269 -1.53 -23.95 13.19
CA SER A 269 -1.29 -23.43 14.54
C SER A 269 -0.23 -22.33 14.51
N PHE A 270 -0.50 -21.22 15.18
CA PHE A 270 0.46 -20.15 15.42
C PHE A 270 0.02 -19.38 16.65
N THR A 271 0.83 -19.46 17.71
CA THR A 271 0.41 -19.14 19.07
C THR A 271 1.44 -18.27 19.77
N ILE A 272 1.12 -17.83 20.98
CA ILE A 272 2.03 -17.02 21.81
C ILE A 272 3.40 -17.70 21.99
N SER A 273 3.47 -19.03 22.12
CA SER A 273 4.75 -19.74 22.29
C SER A 273 5.65 -19.64 21.05
N ASP A 274 5.06 -19.49 19.87
CA ASP A 274 5.78 -19.47 18.59
C ASP A 274 6.40 -18.09 18.30
N ILE A 275 6.02 -17.06 19.07
CA ILE A 275 6.56 -15.70 18.94
C ILE A 275 8.07 -15.67 19.24
N GLU A 276 8.55 -16.53 20.13
CA GLU A 276 9.97 -16.59 20.50
C GLU A 276 10.86 -16.90 19.28
N ASP A 277 10.37 -17.71 18.34
CA ASP A 277 11.06 -18.15 17.12
C ASP A 277 11.05 -17.11 15.99
N LEU A 278 10.38 -15.97 16.18
CA LEU A 278 10.42 -14.87 15.22
C LEU A 278 11.75 -14.11 15.32
N SER A 279 12.30 -13.79 14.15
CA SER A 279 13.55 -13.06 13.92
C SER A 279 13.38 -11.92 12.90
N ASN A 280 12.17 -11.41 12.74
CA ASN A 280 11.83 -10.37 11.77
C ASN A 280 12.12 -8.95 12.28
N SER A 281 13.28 -8.72 12.89
CA SER A 281 13.68 -7.39 13.40
C SER A 281 13.80 -6.33 12.30
N HIS A 282 14.11 -6.76 11.09
CA HIS A 282 14.25 -5.91 9.92
C HIS A 282 12.94 -5.26 9.47
N PHE A 283 11.79 -5.90 9.72
CA PHE A 283 10.47 -5.37 9.38
C PHE A 283 9.36 -6.17 10.09
N GLN A 284 8.41 -5.46 10.72
CA GLN A 284 7.25 -6.05 11.38
C GLN A 284 5.99 -5.80 10.53
N PRO A 285 5.31 -6.85 10.03
CA PRO A 285 4.10 -6.68 9.22
C PRO A 285 2.92 -6.15 10.03
N VAL A 286 1.82 -5.88 9.34
CA VAL A 286 0.49 -5.79 9.97
C VAL A 286 -0.19 -7.15 9.90
N MET A 287 -1.07 -7.43 10.88
CA MET A 287 -1.81 -8.69 10.95
C MET A 287 -3.31 -8.47 10.90
N PHE A 288 -3.97 -9.26 10.05
CA PHE A 288 -5.42 -9.41 10.01
C PHE A 288 -5.75 -10.80 10.52
N SER A 289 -6.00 -10.93 11.83
CA SER A 289 -6.39 -12.20 12.46
C SER A 289 -7.91 -12.31 12.51
N ILE A 290 -8.49 -12.72 11.38
CA ILE A 290 -9.94 -12.85 11.26
C ILE A 290 -10.33 -14.24 11.76
N ASN A 291 -10.45 -14.35 13.07
CA ASN A 291 -10.82 -15.56 13.80
C ASN A 291 -11.45 -15.19 15.17
N CYS A 292 -11.69 -16.17 16.04
CA CYS A 292 -12.24 -15.93 17.37
C CYS A 292 -11.13 -15.57 18.36
N LEU A 293 -11.43 -14.69 19.34
CA LEU A 293 -10.72 -14.49 20.61
C LEU A 293 -9.24 -14.03 20.56
N SER A 294 -8.58 -14.07 19.41
CA SER A 294 -7.16 -13.73 19.28
C SER A 294 -6.86 -12.25 19.60
N GLY A 295 -7.89 -11.40 19.65
CA GLY A 295 -7.83 -10.01 20.09
C GLY A 295 -8.65 -9.72 21.34
N SER A 296 -8.84 -10.69 22.24
CA SER A 296 -9.49 -10.50 23.56
C SER A 296 -8.59 -9.71 24.49
N PHE A 297 -8.40 -8.42 24.20
CA PHE A 297 -7.54 -7.49 24.93
C PHE A 297 -8.03 -7.17 26.35
N ASP A 298 -9.16 -7.74 26.76
CA ASP A 298 -9.72 -7.68 28.10
C ASP A 298 -9.49 -8.96 28.90
N TYR A 299 -8.81 -9.94 28.32
CA TYR A 299 -8.51 -11.21 28.99
C TYR A 299 -7.52 -10.97 30.15
N PRO A 300 -7.57 -11.73 31.26
CA PRO A 300 -6.71 -11.49 32.43
C PRO A 300 -5.19 -11.58 32.21
N SER A 301 -4.77 -12.04 31.03
CA SER A 301 -3.38 -12.08 30.57
C SER A 301 -3.37 -11.69 29.10
N ASP A 302 -2.23 -11.24 28.57
CA ASP A 302 -2.08 -10.94 27.16
C ASP A 302 -2.73 -11.98 26.24
N CYS A 303 -3.70 -11.52 25.44
CA CYS A 303 -4.17 -12.30 24.31
C CYS A 303 -3.09 -12.33 23.21
N PHE A 304 -3.30 -13.15 22.19
CA PHE A 304 -2.34 -13.31 21.10
C PHE A 304 -1.98 -11.99 20.42
N GLY A 305 -2.99 -11.16 20.12
CA GLY A 305 -2.79 -9.84 19.49
C GLY A 305 -1.94 -8.90 20.32
N GLU A 306 -2.11 -8.91 21.65
CA GLU A 306 -1.29 -8.14 22.57
C GLU A 306 0.14 -8.67 22.65
N ALA A 307 0.30 -9.97 22.85
CA ALA A 307 1.61 -10.61 23.00
C ALA A 307 2.50 -10.38 21.77
N ILE A 308 1.95 -10.56 20.55
CA ILE A 308 2.73 -10.37 19.32
C ILE A 308 2.97 -8.89 18.98
N LEU A 309 2.06 -8.00 19.40
CA LEU A 309 2.25 -6.55 19.28
C LEU A 309 3.27 -6.02 20.31
N LYS A 310 3.39 -6.64 21.48
CA LYS A 310 4.36 -6.27 22.53
C LYS A 310 5.71 -6.99 22.41
N ALA A 311 5.86 -7.92 21.47
CA ALA A 311 7.11 -8.62 21.24
C ALA A 311 8.23 -7.66 20.78
N GLU A 312 9.32 -7.60 21.55
CA GLU A 312 10.45 -6.70 21.30
C GLU A 312 11.28 -7.15 20.08
N ASN A 313 11.57 -6.22 19.17
CA ASN A 313 12.38 -6.45 17.96
C ASN A 313 11.87 -7.58 17.04
N LYS A 314 10.59 -7.97 17.16
CA LYS A 314 9.95 -9.02 16.36
C LYS A 314 8.42 -8.85 16.36
N GLY A 315 7.71 -9.78 15.74
CA GLY A 315 6.24 -9.77 15.73
C GLY A 315 5.68 -8.78 14.71
N ILE A 316 4.70 -7.97 15.12
CA ILE A 316 3.90 -7.12 14.21
C ILE A 316 3.84 -5.65 14.68
N SER A 317 3.41 -4.75 13.80
CA SER A 317 3.21 -3.32 14.09
C SER A 317 1.75 -2.92 14.27
N ALA A 318 0.80 -3.72 13.77
CA ALA A 318 -0.63 -3.50 14.00
C ALA A 318 -1.42 -4.82 13.85
N PHE A 319 -2.55 -4.92 14.54
CA PHE A 319 -3.36 -6.13 14.63
C PHE A 319 -4.86 -5.78 14.54
N ILE A 320 -5.56 -6.40 13.60
CA ILE A 320 -7.03 -6.43 13.58
C ILE A 320 -7.49 -7.83 13.97
N GLY A 321 -8.33 -7.94 14.99
CA GLY A 321 -8.89 -9.21 15.44
C GLY A 321 -10.09 -9.07 16.36
N ALA A 322 -10.72 -10.21 16.69
CA ALA A 322 -11.95 -10.25 17.46
C ALA A 322 -11.69 -10.40 18.97
N SER A 323 -12.40 -9.63 19.79
CA SER A 323 -12.34 -9.74 21.26
C SER A 323 -13.09 -10.95 21.82
N THR A 324 -13.94 -11.60 21.02
CA THR A 324 -14.64 -12.83 21.42
C THR A 324 -14.89 -13.76 20.23
N VAL A 325 -15.82 -14.71 20.39
CA VAL A 325 -16.32 -15.57 19.31
C VAL A 325 -16.88 -14.73 18.17
N SER A 326 -16.37 -14.98 16.97
CA SER A 326 -16.76 -14.30 15.74
C SER A 326 -17.33 -15.28 14.71
N TYR A 327 -18.23 -14.80 13.86
CA TYR A 327 -19.08 -15.67 13.05
C TYR A 327 -18.61 -15.75 11.59
N SER A 328 -18.74 -16.95 11.01
CA SER A 328 -18.49 -17.20 9.58
C SER A 328 -19.52 -16.43 8.72
N GLY A 329 -19.19 -16.13 7.47
CA GLY A 329 -19.96 -15.22 6.63
C GLY A 329 -19.62 -13.76 6.92
N TYR A 330 -19.87 -13.30 8.14
CA TYR A 330 -19.45 -11.96 8.59
C TYR A 330 -17.94 -11.77 8.46
N ASN A 331 -17.17 -12.67 9.06
CA ASN A 331 -15.71 -12.66 8.97
C ASN A 331 -15.20 -12.75 7.53
N ASP A 332 -15.91 -13.47 6.65
CA ASP A 332 -15.49 -13.69 5.27
C ASP A 332 -15.65 -12.40 4.45
N GLU A 333 -16.79 -11.71 4.58
CA GLU A 333 -16.99 -10.40 3.95
C GLU A 333 -16.15 -9.29 4.59
N LEU A 334 -15.97 -9.30 5.92
CA LEU A 334 -15.05 -8.39 6.60
C LEU A 334 -13.63 -8.53 6.03
N ASN A 335 -13.11 -9.75 5.92
CA ASN A 335 -11.76 -10.00 5.42
C ASN A 335 -11.60 -9.47 3.99
N LYS A 336 -12.56 -9.76 3.10
CA LYS A 336 -12.57 -9.18 1.74
C LYS A 336 -12.60 -7.66 1.77
N GLY A 337 -13.38 -7.08 2.69
CA GLY A 337 -13.49 -5.65 2.92
C GLY A 337 -12.16 -5.00 3.32
N LEU A 338 -11.37 -5.63 4.19
CA LEU A 338 -10.05 -5.11 4.58
C LEU A 338 -9.13 -4.97 3.36
N PHE A 339 -9.06 -6.01 2.52
CA PHE A 339 -8.27 -5.97 1.29
C PHE A 339 -8.86 -5.00 0.25
N ALA A 340 -10.19 -4.94 0.12
CA ALA A 340 -10.85 -4.00 -0.77
C ALA A 340 -10.59 -2.54 -0.35
N SER A 341 -10.45 -2.24 0.94
CA SER A 341 -10.10 -0.91 1.40
C SER A 341 -8.75 -0.45 0.83
N ILE A 342 -7.76 -1.34 0.88
CA ILE A 342 -6.38 -1.09 0.42
C ILE A 342 -6.30 -1.08 -1.11
N TRP A 343 -6.98 -2.04 -1.76
CA TRP A 343 -6.94 -2.23 -3.21
C TRP A 343 -8.32 -2.05 -3.84
N PRO A 344 -8.63 -0.85 -4.36
CA PRO A 344 -9.91 -0.55 -4.99
C PRO A 344 -10.32 -1.54 -6.09
N ASP A 345 -9.35 -2.01 -6.88
CA ASP A 345 -9.56 -2.94 -8.00
C ASP A 345 -10.03 -4.34 -7.59
N TYR A 346 -9.97 -4.70 -6.31
CA TYR A 346 -10.52 -5.98 -5.84
C TYR A 346 -12.05 -6.00 -5.96
N PHE A 347 -12.68 -4.85 -5.69
CA PHE A 347 -14.11 -4.63 -5.83
C PHE A 347 -14.35 -3.24 -6.43
N PRO A 348 -14.05 -3.03 -7.73
CA PRO A 348 -13.96 -1.68 -8.32
C PRO A 348 -15.30 -0.94 -8.36
N ASN A 349 -16.41 -1.68 -8.36
CA ASN A 349 -17.76 -1.12 -8.39
C ASN A 349 -18.38 -0.93 -6.99
N TYR A 350 -17.65 -1.26 -5.92
CA TYR A 350 -18.13 -1.04 -4.56
C TYR A 350 -17.80 0.38 -4.10
N SER A 351 -18.79 1.05 -3.54
CA SER A 351 -18.67 2.37 -2.90
C SER A 351 -19.71 2.47 -1.81
N ASN A 352 -19.37 3.15 -0.72
CA ASN A 352 -20.28 3.41 0.38
C ASN A 352 -20.18 4.90 0.72
N VAL A 353 -21.32 5.55 0.99
CA VAL A 353 -21.36 7.01 1.24
C VAL A 353 -20.85 7.39 2.63
N ASN A 354 -20.86 6.44 3.58
CA ASN A 354 -20.47 6.67 4.97
C ASN A 354 -19.00 6.32 5.23
N VAL A 355 -18.32 5.60 4.31
CA VAL A 355 -16.91 5.24 4.48
C VAL A 355 -16.15 5.33 3.17
N SER A 356 -14.96 5.92 3.23
CA SER A 356 -14.02 5.98 2.11
C SER A 356 -13.01 4.84 2.20
N ARG A 357 -12.50 4.41 1.04
CA ARG A 357 -11.34 3.51 1.00
C ARG A 357 -10.15 4.17 1.66
N SER A 358 -9.39 3.39 2.40
CA SER A 358 -8.19 3.85 3.10
C SER A 358 -7.16 2.73 3.15
N ALA A 359 -5.90 3.13 3.20
CA ALA A 359 -4.80 2.24 3.52
C ALA A 359 -4.30 2.42 4.97
N GLU A 360 -4.91 3.34 5.73
CA GLU A 360 -4.66 3.53 7.16
C GLU A 360 -5.40 2.47 7.96
N MET A 361 -4.77 1.85 8.96
CA MET A 361 -5.31 0.70 9.68
C MET A 361 -6.73 0.94 10.25
N GLY A 362 -6.99 2.12 10.81
CA GLY A 362 -8.32 2.45 11.31
C GLY A 362 -9.36 2.60 10.19
N GLY A 363 -8.96 3.17 9.06
CA GLY A 363 -9.82 3.26 7.87
C GLY A 363 -10.06 1.90 7.21
N ILE A 364 -9.05 1.02 7.17
CA ILE A 364 -9.17 -0.36 6.70
C ILE A 364 -10.21 -1.11 7.54
N LEU A 365 -10.14 -1.00 8.87
CA LEU A 365 -11.11 -1.63 9.77
C LEU A 365 -12.52 -1.10 9.55
N ASN A 366 -12.71 0.22 9.53
CA ASN A 366 -14.04 0.83 9.33
C ASN A 366 -14.63 0.47 7.97
N PHE A 367 -13.82 0.52 6.91
CA PHE A 367 -14.26 0.11 5.57
C PHE A 367 -14.63 -1.37 5.54
N GLY A 368 -13.83 -2.24 6.16
CA GLY A 368 -14.13 -3.66 6.29
C GLY A 368 -15.46 -3.93 7.00
N LYS A 369 -15.74 -3.22 8.11
CA LYS A 369 -17.01 -3.32 8.84
C LYS A 369 -18.21 -2.93 7.97
N MET A 370 -18.11 -1.82 7.23
CA MET A 370 -19.18 -1.39 6.32
C MET A 370 -19.33 -2.30 5.11
N PHE A 371 -18.24 -2.84 4.57
CA PHE A 371 -18.28 -3.82 3.49
C PHE A 371 -18.99 -5.11 3.95
N MET A 372 -18.68 -5.59 5.15
CA MET A 372 -19.39 -6.70 5.79
C MET A 372 -20.88 -6.38 5.97
N TYR A 373 -21.23 -5.18 6.43
CA TYR A 373 -22.62 -4.74 6.56
C TYR A 373 -23.36 -4.81 5.20
N ASP A 374 -22.78 -4.23 4.16
CA ASP A 374 -23.42 -4.17 2.84
C ASP A 374 -23.49 -5.54 2.15
N LYS A 375 -22.43 -6.35 2.24
CA LYS A 375 -22.30 -7.61 1.51
C LYS A 375 -22.86 -8.82 2.23
N TYR A 376 -22.96 -8.77 3.56
CA TYR A 376 -23.48 -9.87 4.35
C TYR A 376 -24.83 -9.53 4.99
N TYR A 377 -24.93 -8.38 5.68
CA TYR A 377 -26.17 -8.05 6.39
C TYR A 377 -27.30 -7.64 5.44
N LEU A 378 -27.07 -6.67 4.55
CA LEU A 378 -28.12 -6.18 3.64
C LEU A 378 -28.56 -7.21 2.59
N THR A 379 -27.70 -8.18 2.27
CA THR A 379 -28.02 -9.30 1.38
C THR A 379 -28.61 -10.51 2.11
N ASN A 380 -28.78 -10.40 3.44
CA ASN A 380 -29.21 -11.50 4.30
C ASN A 380 -28.35 -12.78 4.17
N GLY A 381 -27.05 -12.61 3.99
CA GLY A 381 -26.09 -13.71 3.84
C GLY A 381 -26.17 -14.41 2.48
N GLU A 382 -26.54 -13.70 1.41
CA GLU A 382 -26.59 -14.28 0.06
C GLU A 382 -25.27 -14.97 -0.31
N GLY A 383 -25.34 -16.22 -0.77
CA GLY A 383 -24.17 -17.04 -1.10
C GLY A 383 -23.53 -17.77 0.09
N TYR A 384 -24.03 -17.55 1.30
CA TYR A 384 -23.58 -18.22 2.52
C TYR A 384 -24.62 -19.18 3.07
N ARG A 385 -24.15 -20.16 3.86
CA ARG A 385 -24.99 -21.12 4.58
C ARG A 385 -25.84 -20.48 5.68
N TRP A 386 -25.32 -19.45 6.33
CA TRP A 386 -25.96 -18.76 7.43
C TRP A 386 -26.50 -17.41 6.97
N SER A 387 -27.68 -17.05 7.46
CA SER A 387 -28.30 -15.73 7.26
C SER A 387 -27.79 -14.73 8.27
N ALA A 388 -27.81 -13.45 7.89
CA ALA A 388 -27.46 -12.37 8.80
C ALA A 388 -28.58 -12.06 9.80
N SER A 389 -28.23 -11.42 10.90
CA SER A 389 -29.17 -10.80 11.84
C SER A 389 -28.60 -9.48 12.35
N GLU A 390 -29.45 -8.51 12.64
CA GLU A 390 -29.04 -7.18 13.13
C GLU A 390 -28.14 -7.28 14.38
N LYS A 391 -28.55 -8.11 15.33
CA LYS A 391 -27.85 -8.35 16.60
C LYS A 391 -26.43 -8.88 16.40
N LEU A 392 -26.25 -9.88 15.54
CA LEU A 392 -24.93 -10.41 15.22
C LEU A 392 -24.12 -9.46 14.36
N THR A 393 -24.76 -8.65 13.51
CA THR A 393 -24.07 -7.60 12.74
C THR A 393 -23.47 -6.55 13.67
N GLN A 394 -24.24 -6.04 14.63
CA GLN A 394 -23.75 -5.10 15.63
C GLN A 394 -22.65 -5.73 16.49
N LEU A 395 -22.83 -6.97 16.96
CA LEU A 395 -21.78 -7.71 17.66
C LEU A 395 -20.47 -7.77 16.86
N GLN A 396 -20.53 -8.02 15.54
CA GLN A 396 -19.32 -8.06 14.71
C GLN A 396 -18.65 -6.69 14.57
N PHE A 397 -19.41 -5.58 14.62
CA PHE A 397 -18.81 -4.24 14.70
C PHE A 397 -18.13 -4.01 16.05
N GLU A 398 -18.70 -4.51 17.14
CA GLU A 398 -18.18 -4.35 18.50
C GLU A 398 -16.89 -5.14 18.72
N ILE A 399 -16.85 -6.39 18.27
CA ILE A 399 -15.77 -7.30 18.67
C ILE A 399 -14.52 -7.15 17.81
N LEU A 400 -14.63 -6.63 16.58
CA LEU A 400 -13.48 -6.39 15.71
C LEU A 400 -12.80 -5.07 16.07
N ASN A 401 -11.63 -5.16 16.69
CA ASN A 401 -10.87 -4.02 17.21
C ASN A 401 -9.49 -3.93 16.54
N LEU A 402 -8.89 -2.73 16.59
CA LEU A 402 -7.53 -2.47 16.14
C LEU A 402 -6.62 -2.30 17.38
N LEU A 403 -5.68 -3.23 17.56
CA LEU A 403 -4.55 -3.06 18.46
C LEU A 403 -3.38 -2.55 17.62
N GLY A 404 -2.95 -1.32 17.87
CA GLY A 404 -1.98 -0.59 17.06
C GLY A 404 -2.44 0.83 16.74
N ASP A 405 -1.65 1.50 15.92
CA ASP A 405 -1.87 2.89 15.55
C ASP A 405 -2.94 3.00 14.44
N PRO A 406 -4.06 3.71 14.67
CA PRO A 406 -5.12 3.89 13.66
C PRO A 406 -4.66 4.65 12.42
N GLY A 407 -3.62 5.47 12.52
CA GLY A 407 -3.03 6.24 11.43
C GLY A 407 -1.89 5.52 10.70
N LEU A 408 -1.43 4.37 11.19
CA LEU A 408 -0.41 3.58 10.48
C LEU A 408 -0.97 3.15 9.12
N SER A 409 -0.27 3.52 8.05
CA SER A 409 -0.72 3.24 6.68
C SER A 409 0.02 2.06 6.07
N ILE A 410 -0.72 1.10 5.52
CA ILE A 410 -0.22 0.12 4.56
C ILE A 410 -0.01 0.85 3.25
N ILE A 411 1.14 1.46 3.05
CA ILE A 411 1.36 2.29 1.88
C ILE A 411 1.38 1.39 0.62
N ASP A 412 0.67 1.79 -0.43
CA ASP A 412 1.00 1.66 -1.86
C ASP A 412 -0.13 2.30 -2.70
N ILE A 413 -0.11 3.62 -2.92
CA ILE A 413 -1.11 4.27 -3.79
C ILE A 413 -0.61 4.34 -5.24
N LYS A 414 0.60 3.85 -5.54
CA LYS A 414 1.05 3.68 -6.93
C LYS A 414 2.01 2.50 -7.00
N PRO A 415 1.65 1.40 -7.69
CA PRO A 415 2.62 0.37 -8.00
C PRO A 415 3.83 1.07 -8.65
N PRO A 416 5.08 0.75 -8.26
CA PRO A 416 6.23 1.29 -8.94
C PRO A 416 6.00 1.03 -10.43
N GLU A 417 5.98 2.11 -11.22
CA GLU A 417 5.80 2.02 -12.66
C GLU A 417 6.68 0.87 -13.15
N VAL A 418 6.08 -0.14 -13.78
CA VAL A 418 6.83 -1.23 -14.39
C VAL A 418 7.83 -0.57 -15.33
N TYR A 419 9.10 -0.54 -14.91
CA TYR A 419 10.14 0.24 -15.58
C TYR A 419 10.32 -0.35 -16.98
N ASN A 420 9.76 0.34 -17.99
CA ASN A 420 9.92 -0.01 -19.39
C ASN A 420 11.39 0.19 -19.80
N LEU A 421 12.19 -0.88 -19.74
CA LEU A 421 13.52 -0.86 -20.32
C LEU A 421 13.39 -0.94 -21.85
N SER A 422 13.53 0.19 -22.55
CA SER A 422 13.54 0.21 -24.01
C SER A 422 14.93 -0.18 -24.53
N LEU A 423 15.06 -1.34 -25.19
CA LEU A 423 16.24 -1.64 -25.98
C LEU A 423 16.28 -0.76 -27.23
N LYS A 424 17.37 -0.02 -27.41
CA LYS A 424 17.71 0.54 -28.72
C LYS A 424 19.01 -0.12 -29.16
N SER A 425 18.91 -1.21 -29.92
CA SER A 425 20.06 -1.85 -30.53
C SER A 425 20.38 -1.18 -31.85
N ASP A 426 21.43 -0.35 -31.89
CA ASP A 426 22.11 -0.02 -33.14
C ASP A 426 23.27 -1.01 -33.26
N ILE A 427 23.20 -1.97 -34.19
CA ILE A 427 24.31 -2.89 -34.47
C ILE A 427 25.29 -2.12 -35.37
N LEU A 428 26.44 -1.73 -34.82
CA LEU A 428 27.55 -1.16 -35.59
C LEU A 428 28.58 -2.26 -35.85
N GLU A 429 28.68 -2.69 -37.11
CA GLU A 429 29.77 -3.54 -37.58
C GLU A 429 31.07 -2.71 -37.67
N LEU A 430 32.08 -3.10 -36.91
CA LEU A 430 33.46 -2.66 -37.12
C LEU A 430 34.26 -3.90 -37.51
N GLU A 431 35.17 -3.76 -38.48
CA GLU A 431 35.76 -4.84 -39.27
C GLU A 431 36.40 -6.00 -38.47
N ASP A 432 36.65 -5.85 -37.16
CA ASP A 432 37.20 -6.91 -36.28
C ASP A 432 36.47 -7.09 -34.92
N SER A 433 35.35 -6.41 -34.65
CA SER A 433 34.57 -6.58 -33.40
C SER A 433 33.13 -6.07 -33.52
N GLN A 434 32.19 -6.75 -32.86
CA GLN A 434 30.79 -6.32 -32.80
C GLN A 434 30.53 -5.61 -31.46
N LYS A 435 29.92 -4.42 -31.51
CA LYS A 435 29.53 -3.66 -30.31
C LYS A 435 28.03 -3.71 -30.10
N ILE A 436 27.61 -3.99 -28.88
CA ILE A 436 26.21 -3.85 -28.45
C ILE A 436 26.18 -2.81 -27.32
N CYS A 437 25.38 -1.76 -27.53
CA CYS A 437 25.16 -0.71 -26.56
C CYS A 437 23.82 -0.93 -25.86
N PHE A 438 23.82 -0.88 -24.53
CA PHE A 438 22.62 -0.93 -23.70
C PHE A 438 22.40 0.44 -23.06
N HIS A 439 21.19 0.97 -23.20
CA HIS A 439 20.81 2.24 -22.57
C HIS A 439 19.81 1.97 -21.45
N ILE A 440 20.15 2.38 -20.23
CA ILE A 440 19.32 2.27 -19.04
C ILE A 440 18.81 3.68 -18.73
N LYS A 441 17.49 3.87 -18.79
CA LYS A 441 16.91 5.21 -18.80
C LYS A 441 16.91 5.94 -17.44
N GLU A 442 17.46 5.35 -16.37
CA GLU A 442 17.45 5.96 -15.04
C GLU A 442 18.76 5.78 -14.24
N LYS A 443 18.96 6.67 -13.26
CA LYS A 443 20.16 6.81 -12.44
C LYS A 443 19.98 6.04 -11.12
N PHE A 444 20.14 4.72 -11.16
CA PHE A 444 20.27 3.91 -9.95
C PHE A 444 21.70 4.01 -9.39
N ALA A 445 21.87 3.81 -8.08
CA ALA A 445 23.15 3.45 -7.49
C ALA A 445 23.40 1.94 -7.72
N LEU A 446 23.86 1.60 -8.92
CA LEU A 446 24.05 0.21 -9.34
C LEU A 446 25.35 -0.34 -8.74
N ASP A 447 25.28 -1.56 -8.21
CA ASP A 447 26.46 -2.28 -7.76
C ASP A 447 27.04 -3.12 -8.90
N THR A 448 26.26 -4.06 -9.44
CA THR A 448 26.76 -4.95 -10.49
C THR A 448 25.76 -5.13 -11.62
N ILE A 449 26.24 -5.12 -12.86
CA ILE A 449 25.47 -5.53 -14.04
C ILE A 449 26.14 -6.80 -14.57
N GLU A 450 25.36 -7.87 -14.71
CA GLU A 450 25.74 -9.12 -15.33
C GLU A 450 24.92 -9.34 -16.60
N ILE A 451 25.57 -9.56 -17.73
CA ILE A 451 24.91 -9.81 -19.00
C ILE A 451 25.37 -11.16 -19.53
N ASN A 452 24.42 -12.05 -19.71
CA ASN A 452 24.60 -13.37 -20.31
C ASN A 452 24.01 -13.35 -21.72
N ILE A 453 24.85 -13.48 -22.75
CA ILE A 453 24.41 -13.68 -24.13
C ILE A 453 24.95 -15.02 -24.59
N LYS A 454 24.07 -16.01 -24.78
CA LYS A 454 24.45 -17.42 -24.96
C LYS A 454 25.48 -17.85 -23.91
N ASP A 455 26.69 -18.24 -24.32
CA ASP A 455 27.78 -18.75 -23.46
C ASP A 455 28.75 -17.66 -22.97
N GLN A 456 28.48 -16.38 -23.25
CA GLN A 456 29.34 -15.27 -22.84
C GLN A 456 28.70 -14.45 -21.72
N THR A 457 29.41 -14.36 -20.60
CA THR A 457 29.02 -13.56 -19.42
C THR A 457 29.90 -12.32 -19.29
N PHE A 458 29.27 -11.15 -19.17
CA PHE A 458 29.94 -9.87 -18.95
C PHE A 458 29.49 -9.30 -17.60
N ILE A 459 30.42 -9.11 -16.68
CA ILE A 459 30.14 -8.54 -15.37
C ILE A 459 30.84 -7.19 -15.23
N LYS A 460 30.10 -6.15 -14.87
CA LYS A 460 30.66 -4.85 -14.52
C LYS A 460 30.20 -4.44 -13.13
N LYS A 461 31.16 -4.05 -12.28
CA LYS A 461 30.92 -3.60 -10.90
C LYS A 461 31.03 -2.09 -10.78
N ASN A 462 30.42 -1.52 -9.75
CA ASN A 462 30.41 -0.09 -9.38
C ASN A 462 29.95 0.82 -10.53
N TYR A 463 28.80 0.52 -11.13
CA TYR A 463 28.34 1.21 -12.35
C TYR A 463 27.48 2.44 -12.06
N CYS A 464 27.99 3.65 -12.33
CA CYS A 464 27.28 4.91 -12.01
C CYS A 464 26.70 5.65 -13.24
N LYS A 465 26.69 5.04 -14.43
CA LYS A 465 26.26 5.68 -15.69
C LYS A 465 24.95 5.08 -16.20
N SER A 466 24.13 5.91 -16.85
CA SER A 466 22.88 5.48 -17.51
C SER A 466 23.11 4.68 -18.80
N PHE A 467 24.33 4.67 -19.34
CA PHE A 467 24.65 4.05 -20.62
C PHE A 467 25.79 3.08 -20.45
N PHE A 468 25.73 1.87 -21.02
CA PHE A 468 26.80 0.87 -20.98
C PHE A 468 27.05 0.21 -22.34
N GLU A 469 28.32 -0.10 -22.64
CA GLU A 469 28.74 -0.76 -23.89
C GLU A 469 29.44 -2.08 -23.59
N CYS A 470 29.04 -3.12 -24.32
CA CYS A 470 29.77 -4.39 -24.39
C CYS A 470 30.39 -4.56 -25.77
N VAL A 471 31.67 -4.94 -25.80
CA VAL A 471 32.40 -5.28 -27.02
C VAL A 471 32.57 -6.79 -27.09
N TYR A 472 32.10 -7.40 -28.17
CA TYR A 472 32.13 -8.84 -28.40
C TYR A 472 33.18 -9.19 -29.45
N LYS A 473 33.88 -10.31 -29.24
CA LYS A 473 34.87 -10.83 -30.19
C LYS A 473 34.22 -11.39 -31.46
N SER A 474 33.08 -12.08 -31.32
CA SER A 474 32.25 -12.56 -32.42
C SER A 474 30.88 -13.00 -31.87
N LEU A 475 29.80 -12.72 -32.61
CA LEU A 475 28.47 -13.30 -32.39
C LEU A 475 28.07 -14.09 -33.64
N GLU A 476 27.39 -15.21 -33.42
CA GLU A 476 26.86 -16.02 -34.51
C GLU A 476 25.72 -15.31 -35.25
N THR A 477 25.71 -15.42 -36.57
CA THR A 477 24.61 -14.99 -37.42
C THR A 477 23.31 -15.69 -37.03
N GLY A 478 22.20 -14.96 -36.93
CA GLY A 478 20.89 -15.46 -36.52
C GLY A 478 20.37 -14.85 -35.22
N ASN A 479 19.35 -15.48 -34.64
CA ASN A 479 18.76 -15.04 -33.38
C ASN A 479 19.67 -15.39 -32.19
N ASN A 480 19.99 -14.40 -31.39
CA ASN A 480 20.76 -14.51 -30.16
C ASN A 480 19.90 -14.04 -29.00
N THR A 481 19.88 -14.81 -27.91
CA THR A 481 19.16 -14.47 -26.68
C THR A 481 20.09 -13.81 -25.68
N TYR A 482 19.57 -12.89 -24.87
CA TYR A 482 20.28 -12.29 -23.76
C TYR A 482 19.48 -12.38 -22.47
N ASN A 483 20.19 -12.46 -21.35
CA ASN A 483 19.70 -12.30 -19.99
C ASN A 483 20.57 -11.26 -19.29
N ILE A 484 19.99 -10.16 -18.81
CA ILE A 484 20.68 -9.10 -18.07
C ILE A 484 20.19 -9.17 -16.63
N LYS A 485 21.10 -9.39 -15.68
CA LYS A 485 20.85 -9.26 -14.26
C LYS A 485 21.49 -7.97 -13.76
N ILE A 486 20.69 -7.06 -13.21
CA ILE A 486 21.14 -5.79 -12.66
C ILE A 486 20.97 -5.85 -11.16
N ASN A 487 22.07 -5.79 -10.40
CA ASN A 487 22.06 -5.73 -8.95
C ASN A 487 22.32 -4.29 -8.47
N ASP A 488 21.60 -3.86 -7.45
CA ASP A 488 21.86 -2.59 -6.78
C ASP A 488 22.77 -2.77 -5.56
N THR A 489 23.21 -1.64 -5.00
CA THR A 489 24.07 -1.57 -3.80
C THR A 489 23.38 -2.05 -2.51
N SER A 490 22.09 -2.33 -2.55
CA SER A 490 21.29 -2.84 -1.42
C SER A 490 21.01 -4.35 -1.53
N GLY A 491 21.59 -5.04 -2.52
CA GLY A 491 21.43 -6.48 -2.72
C GLY A 491 20.17 -6.88 -3.50
N ASN A 492 19.39 -5.92 -4.04
CA ASN A 492 18.27 -6.22 -4.92
C ASN A 492 18.75 -6.54 -6.32
N PHE A 493 17.97 -7.30 -7.09
CA PHE A 493 18.27 -7.51 -8.51
C PHE A 493 17.02 -7.49 -9.41
N ILE A 494 17.22 -7.11 -10.66
CA ILE A 494 16.23 -7.25 -11.74
C ILE A 494 16.84 -8.15 -12.81
N THR A 495 16.05 -9.07 -13.36
CA THR A 495 16.44 -9.87 -14.52
C THR A 495 15.60 -9.48 -15.74
N LEU A 496 16.27 -9.26 -16.87
CA LEU A 496 15.67 -8.92 -18.15
C LEU A 496 16.11 -9.93 -19.19
N SER A 497 15.17 -10.50 -19.93
CA SER A 497 15.44 -11.50 -20.96
C SER A 497 14.88 -11.04 -22.29
N GLY A 498 15.59 -11.31 -23.38
CA GLY A 498 15.11 -11.01 -24.73
C GLY A 498 15.97 -11.64 -25.82
N TYR A 499 15.73 -11.24 -27.06
CA TYR A 499 16.51 -11.69 -28.21
C TYR A 499 16.83 -10.52 -29.16
N PHE A 500 17.90 -10.68 -29.93
CA PHE A 500 18.27 -9.81 -31.05
C PHE A 500 18.79 -10.66 -32.20
N MET A 501 18.76 -10.13 -33.42
CA MET A 501 19.21 -10.84 -34.62
C MET A 501 20.52 -10.25 -35.11
N VAL A 502 21.55 -11.09 -35.29
CA VAL A 502 22.81 -10.73 -35.96
C VAL A 502 22.70 -11.17 -37.41
N ARG A 503 23.07 -10.30 -38.36
CA ARG A 503 23.02 -10.60 -39.80
C ARG A 503 24.40 -10.47 -40.43
N GLU A 504 24.62 -11.11 -41.57
CA GLU A 504 25.84 -10.92 -42.36
C GLU A 504 25.88 -9.53 -42.98
N SER A 505 27.06 -8.91 -42.96
CA SER A 505 27.30 -7.60 -43.55
C SER A 505 26.92 -7.58 -45.04
N GLY A 506 26.23 -6.52 -45.48
CA GLY A 506 25.82 -6.34 -46.88
C GLY A 506 24.40 -6.77 -47.25
N THR A 507 23.61 -7.32 -46.32
CA THR A 507 22.18 -7.65 -46.57
C THR A 507 21.23 -6.47 -46.35
N LEU A 508 21.61 -5.49 -45.54
CA LEU A 508 20.79 -4.31 -45.19
C LEU A 508 20.40 -3.46 -46.41
N LEU A 509 21.31 -3.32 -47.40
CA LEU A 509 21.05 -2.51 -48.59
C LEU A 509 20.00 -3.15 -49.51
N LYS A 510 19.97 -4.49 -49.60
CA LYS A 510 18.96 -5.22 -50.39
C LYS A 510 17.57 -5.12 -49.78
N ASP A 511 17.47 -5.17 -48.45
CA ASP A 511 16.20 -5.04 -47.74
C ASP A 511 15.66 -3.61 -47.76
N ILE A 512 16.53 -2.59 -47.60
CA ILE A 512 16.15 -1.19 -47.77
C ILE A 512 15.66 -0.95 -49.21
N LEU A 513 16.36 -1.45 -50.22
CA LEU A 513 15.93 -1.34 -51.62
C LEU A 513 14.58 -2.04 -51.85
N PHE A 514 14.36 -3.22 -51.26
CA PHE A 514 13.10 -3.96 -51.37
C PHE A 514 11.92 -3.23 -50.70
N ILE A 515 12.12 -2.72 -49.48
CA ILE A 515 11.10 -1.94 -48.74
C ILE A 515 10.79 -0.62 -49.46
N THR A 516 11.80 0.04 -50.02
CA THR A 516 11.62 1.29 -50.77
C THR A 516 10.86 1.04 -52.07
N PHE A 517 11.15 -0.06 -52.78
CA PHE A 517 10.39 -0.48 -53.97
C PHE A 517 8.93 -0.83 -53.66
N LEU A 518 8.67 -1.53 -52.56
CA LEU A 518 7.31 -1.89 -52.13
C LEU A 518 6.50 -0.63 -51.77
N SER A 519 7.14 0.33 -51.10
CA SER A 519 6.54 1.60 -50.68
C SER A 519 6.17 2.49 -51.87
N ILE A 520 7.04 2.58 -52.89
CA ILE A 520 6.78 3.33 -54.13
C ILE A 520 5.66 2.68 -54.95
N GLY A 521 5.63 1.35 -55.04
CA GLY A 521 4.57 0.61 -55.73
C GLY A 521 3.18 0.82 -55.13
N ILE A 522 3.09 0.84 -53.80
CA ILE A 522 1.85 1.11 -53.05
C ILE A 522 1.36 2.55 -53.28
N ILE A 523 2.26 3.53 -53.31
CA ILE A 523 1.92 4.95 -53.56
C ILE A 523 1.36 5.13 -54.98
N ILE A 524 1.93 4.49 -55.99
CA ILE A 524 1.47 4.56 -57.39
C ILE A 524 0.08 3.91 -57.56
N LEU A 525 -0.20 2.82 -56.83
CA LEU A 525 -1.50 2.12 -56.89
C LEU A 525 -2.63 2.86 -56.17
N ILE A 526 -2.33 3.57 -55.08
CA ILE A 526 -3.34 4.23 -54.24
C ILE A 526 -3.66 5.66 -54.72
N TYR A 527 -2.71 6.35 -55.35
CA TYR A 527 -2.89 7.74 -55.80
C TYR A 527 -4.11 7.97 -56.72
N PRO A 528 -4.39 7.13 -57.75
CA PRO A 528 -5.56 7.32 -58.61
C PRO A 528 -6.91 7.04 -57.91
N ILE A 529 -6.89 6.23 -56.84
CA ILE A 529 -8.07 5.87 -56.06
C ILE A 529 -8.45 6.99 -55.10
N LEU A 530 -7.44 7.58 -54.42
CA LEU A 530 -7.63 8.76 -53.56
C LEU A 530 -8.09 9.98 -54.37
N ASP A 531 -7.53 10.19 -55.56
CA ASP A 531 -7.87 11.34 -56.42
C ASP A 531 -9.34 11.26 -56.90
N ARG A 532 -9.80 10.07 -57.33
CA ARG A 532 -11.22 9.85 -57.68
C ARG A 532 -12.16 9.98 -56.48
N PHE A 533 -11.72 9.60 -55.29
CA PHE A 533 -12.53 9.70 -54.06
C PHE A 533 -12.69 11.15 -53.60
N LEU A 534 -11.62 11.96 -53.68
CA LEU A 534 -11.62 13.37 -53.32
C LEU A 534 -12.43 14.21 -54.32
N ILE A 535 -12.30 13.95 -55.64
CA ILE A 535 -13.10 14.64 -56.67
C ILE A 535 -14.60 14.36 -56.49
N ARG A 536 -15.01 13.10 -56.24
CA ARG A 536 -16.42 12.75 -55.98
C ARG A 536 -16.97 13.40 -54.71
N LYS A 537 -16.13 13.58 -53.68
CA LYS A 537 -16.52 14.20 -52.41
C LYS A 537 -16.67 15.72 -52.53
N SER A 538 -15.85 16.38 -53.36
CA SER A 538 -15.99 17.82 -53.67
C SER A 538 -17.25 18.13 -54.48
N ILE A 539 -17.60 17.30 -55.48
CA ILE A 539 -18.84 17.46 -56.27
C ILE A 539 -20.09 17.30 -55.39
N LYS A 540 -20.11 16.35 -54.45
CA LYS A 540 -21.25 16.12 -53.54
C LYS A 540 -21.48 17.21 -52.49
N LYS A 541 -20.45 18.02 -52.19
CA LYS A 541 -20.51 19.10 -51.20
C LYS A 541 -20.62 20.51 -51.82
N GLY A 542 -20.74 20.61 -53.14
CA GLY A 542 -20.96 21.89 -53.84
C GLY A 542 -19.76 22.84 -53.82
N TYR A 543 -18.54 22.33 -53.67
CA TYR A 543 -17.32 23.15 -53.71
C TYR A 543 -16.72 23.29 -55.12
N LEU A 544 -17.43 22.81 -56.15
CA LEU A 544 -17.09 22.92 -57.58
C LEU A 544 -18.35 23.16 -58.41
#